data_AF-A0A7X6Q765-F1
#
_entry.id   AF-A0A7X6Q765-F1
#
_cell.length_a   1.000
_cell.length_b   1.000
_cell.length_c   1.000
_cell.angle_alpha   90.00
_cell.angle_beta   90.00
_cell.angle_gamma   90.00
#
_symmetry.space_group_name_H-M   'P 1'
#
loop_
_entity.id
_entity.type
_entity.pdbx_description
1 polymer ?
#
loop_
_entity_poly.entity_id
_entity_poly.type
_entity_poly.pdbx_seq_one_letter_code
_entity_poly.pdbx_strand_id
1 'polypeptide(L)' 'MEITFLGTGTSHGVPRIGCMWDVCLSDDPRNKRYRAAVLIRDGETSVVIDTPPEFRLQALRSGIYDLDAVFYT' A
#
# COMPACT_ATOMS: atom_id res chain seq x y z
N MET A 1 -8.94 5.94 -16.11
CA MET A 1 -8.19 6.17 -14.87
C MET A 1 -8.74 5.35 -13.71
N GLU A 2 -7.92 4.45 -13.17
CA GLU A 2 -8.16 3.63 -11.98
C GLU A 2 -7.15 4.00 -10.89
N ILE A 3 -7.60 4.08 -9.64
CA ILE A 3 -6.75 4.39 -8.47
C ILE A 3 -6.85 3.23 -7.49
N THR A 4 -5.71 2.62 -7.17
CA THR A 4 -5.60 1.54 -6.18
C THR A 4 -4.78 2.00 -4.98
N PHE A 5 -5.36 1.92 -3.79
CA PHE A 5 -4.63 2.14 -2.53
C PHE A 5 -3.81 0.91 -2.17
N LEU A 6 -2.50 0.99 -2.41
CA LEU A 6 -1.55 -0.09 -2.07
C LEU A 6 -1.35 -0.18 -0.54
N GLY A 7 -1.46 0.94 0.16
CA GLY A 7 -1.52 1.00 1.60
C GLY A 7 -2.20 2.28 2.10
N THR A 8 -2.79 2.18 3.29
CA THR A 8 -3.57 3.25 3.95
C THR A 8 -3.17 3.42 5.42
N GLY A 9 -2.02 2.86 5.80
CA GLY A 9 -1.47 2.90 7.14
C GLY A 9 -0.59 4.12 7.37
N THR A 10 -0.35 4.41 8.65
CA THR A 10 0.65 5.39 9.09
C THR A 10 2.07 4.93 8.76
N SER A 11 3.09 5.72 9.13
CA SER A 11 4.51 5.36 9.00
C SER A 11 4.90 4.02 9.63
N HIS A 12 4.10 3.49 10.55
CA HIS A 12 4.34 2.20 11.22
C HIS A 12 3.49 1.05 10.65
N GLY A 13 2.55 1.33 9.74
CA GLY A 13 1.49 0.40 9.37
C GLY A 13 0.52 0.10 10.53
N VAL A 14 -0.34 -0.90 10.33
CA VAL A 14 -1.22 -1.48 11.36
C VAL A 14 -1.29 -3.00 11.14
N PRO A 15 -1.01 -3.83 12.16
CA PRO A 15 -0.67 -3.48 13.55
C PRO A 15 0.74 -2.87 13.69
N ARG A 16 0.95 -2.10 14.76
CA ARG A 16 2.30 -1.67 15.17
C ARG A 16 2.96 -2.77 15.99
N ILE A 17 4.29 -2.80 15.99
CA ILE A 17 5.06 -3.73 16.84
C ILE A 17 4.70 -3.48 18.31
N GLY A 18 4.38 -4.54 19.06
CA GLY A 18 4.03 -4.49 20.48
C GLY A 18 2.61 -3.98 20.80
N CYS A 19 1.77 -3.83 19.79
CA CYS A 19 0.45 -3.21 19.93
C CYS A 19 -0.65 -4.19 20.37
N MET A 20 -1.38 -3.86 21.45
CA MET A 20 -2.39 -4.75 22.07
C MET A 20 -3.81 -4.16 22.14
N TRP A 21 -4.10 -3.05 21.45
CA TRP A 21 -5.45 -2.47 21.41
C TRP A 21 -6.34 -3.10 20.32
N ASP A 22 -7.64 -2.85 20.36
CA ASP A 22 -8.66 -3.52 19.55
C ASP A 22 -8.36 -3.53 18.03
N VAL A 23 -7.88 -2.42 17.47
CA VAL A 23 -7.60 -2.34 16.03
C VAL A 23 -6.39 -3.20 15.62
N CYS A 24 -5.37 -3.32 16.48
CA CYS A 24 -4.20 -4.15 16.20
C CYS A 24 -4.55 -5.65 16.28
N LEU A 25 -5.41 -6.00 17.24
CA LEU A 25 -5.89 -7.36 17.47
C LEU A 25 -7.07 -7.74 16.57
N SER A 26 -7.63 -6.81 15.82
CA SER A 26 -8.78 -7.02 14.95
C SER A 26 -8.49 -8.09 13.88
N ASP A 27 -9.46 -9.00 13.71
CA ASP A 27 -9.50 -9.97 12.62
C ASP A 27 -10.05 -9.38 11.31
N ASP A 28 -10.55 -8.14 11.33
CA ASP A 28 -11.02 -7.46 10.13
C ASP A 28 -9.82 -7.16 9.21
N PRO A 29 -9.78 -7.70 7.98
CA PRO A 29 -8.64 -7.51 7.07
C PRO A 29 -8.42 -6.03 6.72
N ARG A 30 -9.46 -5.18 6.81
CA ARG A 30 -9.35 -3.73 6.54
C ARG A 30 -8.53 -2.99 7.62
N ASN A 31 -8.32 -3.62 8.77
CA ASN A 31 -7.45 -3.11 9.83
C ASN A 31 -5.99 -3.57 9.67
N LYS A 32 -5.67 -4.44 8.72
CA LYS A 32 -4.29 -4.78 8.35
C LYS A 32 -3.82 -3.83 7.25
N ARG A 33 -3.00 -2.84 7.60
CA ARG A 33 -2.65 -1.72 6.72
C ARG A 33 -1.15 -1.61 6.53
N TYR A 34 -0.71 -1.74 5.28
CA TYR A 34 0.64 -1.33 4.88
C TYR A 34 0.76 0.20 4.88
N ARG A 35 2.00 0.69 4.90
CA ARG A 35 2.30 2.13 4.76
C ARG A 35 1.70 2.69 3.46
N ALA A 36 1.37 3.98 3.52
CA ALA A 36 0.76 4.70 2.42
C ALA A 36 1.54 4.54 1.11
N ALA A 37 0.83 4.17 0.06
CA ALA A 37 1.27 4.14 -1.32
C ALA A 37 0.03 4.03 -2.23
N VAL A 38 0.11 4.59 -3.42
CA VAL A 38 -0.99 4.58 -4.40
C VAL A 38 -0.47 4.14 -5.75
N LEU A 39 -1.21 3.25 -6.42
CA LEU A 39 -1.04 2.92 -7.82
C LEU A 39 -2.11 3.66 -8.62
N ILE A 40 -1.71 4.33 -9.69
CA ILE A 40 -2.60 4.95 -10.67
C ILE A 40 -2.37 4.24 -12.00
N ARG A 41 -3.46 3.75 -12.62
CA ARG A 41 -3.45 3.16 -13.95
C ARG A 41 -4.36 3.96 -14.88
N ASP A 42 -3.84 4.36 -16.03
CA ASP A 42 -4.64 5.03 -17.06
C ASP A 42 -4.23 4.55 -18.46
N GLY A 43 -5.06 3.66 -19.02
CA GLY A 43 -4.73 2.93 -20.24
C GLY A 43 -3.54 1.99 -20.01
N GLU A 44 -2.52 2.11 -20.85
CA GLU A 44 -1.25 1.37 -20.71
C GLU A 44 -0.30 2.03 -19.70
N THR A 45 -0.58 3.26 -19.26
CA THR A 45 0.27 3.98 -18.32
C THR A 45 0.02 3.51 -16.89
N SER A 46 1.07 3.16 -16.16
CA SER A 46 1.03 2.84 -14.74
C SER A 46 2.09 3.59 -13.94
N VAL A 47 1.67 4.27 -12.88
CA VAL A 47 2.56 5.04 -12.01
C VAL A 47 2.25 4.76 -10.55
N VAL A 48 3.27 4.84 -9.70
CA VAL A 48 3.09 4.75 -8.25
C VAL A 48 3.50 6.04 -7.56
N ILE A 49 2.77 6.37 -6.50
CA ILE A 49 3.12 7.39 -5.53
C ILE A 49 3.66 6.67 -4.30
N ASP A 50 4.92 6.93 -4.00
CA ASP A 50 5.76 6.33 -2.95
C ASP A 50 6.06 4.82 -3.10
N THR A 51 7.22 4.42 -2.60
CA THR A 51 7.66 3.01 -2.53
C THR A 51 8.04 2.67 -1.09
N PRO A 52 7.06 2.40 -0.19
CA PRO A 52 7.36 2.05 1.19
C PRO A 52 8.08 0.70 1.26
N PRO A 53 8.63 0.29 2.42
CA PRO A 53 9.30 -1.00 2.53
C PRO A 53 8.42 -2.22 2.23
N GLU A 54 7.08 -2.12 2.32
CA GLU A 54 6.18 -3.17 1.82
C GLU A 54 5.94 -3.15 0.30
N PHE A 55 6.56 -2.24 -0.46
CA PHE A 55 6.26 -2.03 -1.89
C PHE A 55 6.35 -3.32 -2.70
N ARG A 56 7.36 -4.18 -2.44
CA ARG A 56 7.44 -5.51 -3.07
C ARG A 56 6.16 -6.34 -2.86
N LEU A 57 5.63 -6.37 -1.65
CA LEU A 57 4.41 -7.12 -1.32
C LEU A 57 3.17 -6.47 -1.94
N GLN A 58 3.13 -5.13 -1.95
CA GLN A 58 2.07 -4.35 -2.57
C GLN A 58 2.01 -4.58 -4.08
N ALA A 59 3.16 -4.57 -4.75
CA ALA A 59 3.30 -4.83 -6.19
C ALA A 59 2.83 -6.24 -6.56
N LEU A 60 3.29 -7.26 -5.82
CA LEU A 60 2.87 -8.65 -6.03
C LEU A 60 1.35 -8.82 -5.84
N ARG A 61 0.78 -8.24 -4.77
CA ARG A 61 -0.67 -8.33 -4.50
C ARG A 61 -1.52 -7.62 -5.55
N SER A 62 -0.99 -6.54 -6.14
CA SER A 62 -1.74 -5.68 -7.08
C SER A 62 -1.42 -5.96 -8.55
N GLY A 63 -0.65 -7.02 -8.81
CA GLY A 63 -0.27 -7.44 -10.16
C GLY A 63 0.50 -6.35 -10.91
N ILE A 64 1.46 -5.70 -10.25
CA ILE A 64 2.37 -4.74 -10.89
C ILE A 64 3.56 -5.53 -11.45
N TYR A 65 3.72 -5.52 -12.78
CA TYR A 65 4.83 -6.17 -13.49
C TYR A 65 5.78 -5.16 -14.13
N ASP A 66 5.26 -3.98 -14.45
CA ASP A 66 5.93 -2.84 -15.03
C ASP A 66 5.38 -1.55 -14.39
N LEU A 67 6.17 -0.47 -14.49
CA LEU A 67 5.81 0.88 -14.08
C LEU A 67 6.49 1.88 -15.00
N ASP A 68 5.76 2.89 -15.45
CA ASP A 68 6.28 3.97 -16.27
C ASP A 68 7.00 5.03 -15.43
N ALA A 69 6.51 5.29 -14.21
CA ALA A 69 7.09 6.30 -13.33
C ALA A 69 6.83 6.04 -11.84
N VAL A 70 7.67 6.66 -11.01
CA VAL A 70 7.55 6.73 -9.55
C VAL A 70 7.57 8.19 -9.13
N PHE A 71 6.59 8.60 -8.33
CA PHE A 71 6.53 9.92 -7.72
C PHE A 71 6.72 9.78 -6.19
N TYR A 72 7.37 10.75 -5.57
CA TYR A 72 7.61 10.77 -4.12
C TYR A 72 6.99 12.01 -3.48
N THR A 73 6.57 11.86 -2.22
CA THR A 73 6.10 12.96 -1.36
C THR A 73 7.07 13.30 -0.23
#